data_AF-A0A7C7NJ57-F1
#
_entry.id   AF-A0A7C7NJ57-F1
#
_cell.length_a   1.000
_cell.length_b   1.000
_cell.length_c   1.000
_cell.angle_alpha   90.00
_cell.angle_beta   90.00
_cell.angle_gamma   90.00
#
_symmetry.space_group_name_H-M   'P 1'
#
loop_
_entity.id
_entity.type
_entity.pdbx_description
1 polymer ?
#
loop_
_entity_poly.entity_id
_entity_poly.type
_entity_poly.pdbx_seq_one_letter_code
_entity_poly.pdbx_strand_id
1 'polypeptide(L)' 'MLESQRLGQLLKDLEAKRKSGAISAGEFYKSLLELLADLKDVLINENVEEKHIRRQIPLLLTFIKGQIKDLSNRGN' A
#
# COMPACT_ATOMS: atom_id res chain seq x y z
N MET A 1 5.64 -5.29 19.12
CA MET A 1 4.35 -5.34 18.38
C MET A 1 4.60 -6.13 17.11
N LEU A 2 3.73 -7.07 16.72
CA LEU A 2 3.92 -7.78 15.45
C LEU A 2 3.79 -6.78 14.30
N GLU A 3 4.66 -6.83 13.28
CA GLU A 3 4.64 -5.88 12.14
C GLU A 3 3.26 -5.79 11.48
N SER A 4 2.56 -6.92 11.37
CA SER A 4 1.18 -6.98 10.86
C SER A 4 0.18 -6.16 11.70
N GLN A 5 0.34 -6.14 13.03
CA GLN A 5 -0.48 -5.32 13.91
C GLN A 5 -0.14 -3.84 13.75
N ARG A 6 1.14 -3.50 13.60
CA ARG A 6 1.59 -2.12 13.42
C ARG A 6 1.02 -1.54 12.12
N LEU A 7 1.22 -2.23 11.01
CA LEU A 7 0.70 -1.81 9.70
C LEU A 7 -0.82 -1.74 9.69
N GLY A 8 -1.50 -2.71 10.33
CA GLY A 8 -2.95 -2.70 10.47
C GLY A 8 -3.48 -1.51 11.28
N GLN A 9 -2.77 -1.11 12.35
CA GLN A 9 -3.15 0.06 13.14
C GLN A 9 -2.91 1.36 12.37
N LEU A 10 -1.77 1.49 11.69
CA LEU A 10 -1.45 2.65 10.85
C LEU A 10 -2.51 2.87 9.76
N LEU A 11 -2.95 1.79 9.10
CA LEU A 11 -4.02 1.89 8.10
C LEU A 11 -5.32 2.39 8.71
N LYS A 12 -5.76 1.81 9.84
CA LYS A 12 -7.00 2.23 10.53
C LYS A 12 -6.96 3.69 10.94
N ASP A 13 -5.82 4.16 11.46
CA ASP A 13 -5.66 5.55 11.88
C ASP A 13 -5.70 6.51 10.68
N LEU A 14 -5.09 6.13 9.55
CA LEU A 14 -5.15 6.90 8.30
C LEU A 14 -6.58 6.97 7.75
N GLU A 15 -7.31 5.86 7.75
CA GLU A 15 -8.71 5.81 7.33
C GLU A 15 -9.61 6.69 8.21
N ALA A 16 -9.41 6.64 9.53
CA ALA A 16 -10.15 7.47 10.48
C ALA A 16 -9.86 8.97 10.28
N LYS A 17 -8.59 9.35 10.08
CA LYS A 17 -8.19 10.73 9.76
C LYS A 17 -8.82 11.21 8.45
N ARG A 18 -8.85 10.35 7.42
CA ARG A 18 -9.49 10.71 6.14
C ARG A 18 -11.00 10.88 6.30
N LYS A 19 -11.66 9.96 7.01
CA LYS A 19 -13.12 9.98 7.23
C LYS A 19 -13.58 11.18 8.04
N SER A 20 -12.78 11.61 9.02
CA SER A 20 -13.05 12.81 9.82
C SER A 20 -12.72 14.12 9.10
N GLY A 21 -12.08 14.08 7.93
CA GLY A 21 -11.63 15.27 7.21
C GLY A 21 -10.36 15.91 7.79
N ALA A 22 -9.70 15.25 8.75
CA ALA A 22 -8.46 15.73 9.35
C ALA A 22 -7.28 15.80 8.35
N ILE A 23 -7.36 15.04 7.26
CA ILE A 23 -6.40 15.08 6.15
C ILE A 23 -7.14 15.16 4.80
N SER A 24 -6.53 15.89 3.87
CA SER A 24 -6.98 16.00 2.48
C SER A 24 -6.82 14.67 1.72
N ALA A 25 -7.45 14.59 0.55
CA ALA A 25 -7.28 13.42 -0.33
C ALA A 25 -5.83 13.26 -0.82
N GLY A 26 -5.13 14.38 -1.06
CA GLY A 26 -3.73 14.36 -1.50
C GLY A 26 -2.78 13.88 -0.40
N GLU A 27 -2.98 14.32 0.85
CA GLU A 27 -2.23 13.81 2.00
C GLU A 27 -2.50 12.33 2.23
N PHE A 28 -3.77 11.92 2.19
CA PHE A 28 -4.13 10.51 2.33
C PHE A 28 -3.49 9.63 1.25
N TYR A 29 -3.49 10.08 -0.01
CA TYR A 29 -2.82 9.38 -1.10
C TYR A 29 -1.31 9.20 -0.83
N LYS A 30 -0.61 10.26 -0.42
CA LYS A 30 0.82 10.17 -0.08
C LYS A 30 1.09 9.19 1.06
N SER A 31 0.31 9.26 2.14
CA SER A 31 0.47 8.35 3.28
C SER A 31 0.16 6.90 2.92
N LEU A 32 -0.76 6.63 1.99
CA LEU A 32 -0.98 5.26 1.49
C LEU A 32 0.23 4.74 0.70
N LEU A 33 0.91 5.58 -0.08
CA LEU A 33 2.14 5.20 -0.79
C LEU A 33 3.29 4.92 0.19
N GLU A 34 3.43 5.70 1.25
CA GLU A 34 4.39 5.47 2.32
C GLU A 34 4.11 4.13 3.03
N LEU A 35 2.85 3.87 3.39
CA LEU A 35 2.44 2.60 4.00
C LEU A 35 2.70 1.39 3.06
N LEU A 36 2.55 1.58 1.74
CA LEU A 36 2.89 0.54 0.76
C LEU A 36 4.40 0.26 0.74
N ALA A 37 5.25 1.28 0.87
CA ALA A 37 6.70 1.11 0.96
C ALA A 37 7.10 0.33 2.22
N ASP A 38 6.52 0.69 3.38
CA ASP A 38 6.67 -0.04 4.65
C ASP A 38 6.24 -1.50 4.51
N LEU A 39 5.07 -1.75 3.92
CA LEU A 39 4.56 -3.10 3.69
C LEU A 39 5.50 -3.91 2.80
N LYS A 40 6.03 -3.31 1.74
CA LYS A 40 7.01 -3.93 0.84
C LYS A 40 8.27 -4.36 1.61
N ASP A 41 8.79 -3.50 2.49
CA ASP A 41 9.97 -3.84 3.30
C ASP A 41 9.69 -4.98 4.28
N VAL A 42 8.51 -5.05 4.90
CA VAL A 42 8.12 -6.18 5.75
C VAL A 42 8.02 -7.47 4.92
N LEU A 43 7.28 -7.45 3.80
CA LEU A 43 7.05 -8.64 2.97
C LEU A 43 8.31 -9.24 2.35
N ILE A 44 9.31 -8.40 1.99
CA ILE A 44 10.59 -8.89 1.44
C ILE A 44 11.41 -9.64 2.50
N ASN A 45 11.27 -9.27 3.77
CA ASN A 45 12.01 -9.89 4.87
C ASN A 45 11.28 -11.10 5.47
N GLU A 46 10.03 -11.35 5.07
CA GLU A 46 9.27 -12.52 5.50
C GLU A 46 9.65 -13.77 4.68
N ASN A 47 9.74 -14.92 5.36
CA ASN A 47 9.84 -16.22 4.69
C ASN A 47 8.45 -16.67 4.23
N VAL A 48 7.98 -16.11 3.12
CA VAL A 48 6.64 -16.36 2.57
C VAL A 48 6.64 -17.65 1.74
N GLU A 49 5.69 -18.55 2.01
CA GLU A 49 5.54 -19.76 1.19
C GLU A 49 5.19 -19.43 -0.27
N GLU A 50 5.73 -20.22 -1.20
CA GLU A 50 5.56 -19.99 -2.64
C GLU A 50 4.09 -19.92 -3.08
N LYS A 51 3.20 -20.68 -2.45
CA LYS A 51 1.76 -20.65 -2.72
C LYS A 51 1.14 -19.28 -2.46
N HIS A 52 1.63 -18.54 -1.47
CA HIS A 52 1.18 -17.20 -1.13
C HIS A 52 1.79 -16.18 -2.09
N ILE A 53 3.07 -16.31 -2.44
CA ILE A 53 3.74 -15.47 -3.45
C ILE A 53 2.98 -15.54 -4.78
N ARG A 54 2.68 -16.75 -5.28
CA ARG A 54 1.95 -16.96 -6.55
C ARG A 54 0.58 -16.30 -6.57
N ARG A 55 -0.10 -16.20 -5.42
CA ARG A 55 -1.40 -15.51 -5.30
C ARG A 55 -1.25 -13.99 -5.30
N GLN A 56 -0.15 -13.45 -4.77
CA GLN A 56 0.07 -12.01 -4.69
C GLN A 56 0.55 -11.40 -6.02
N ILE A 57 1.37 -12.12 -6.79
CA ILE A 57 1.93 -11.64 -8.08
C ILE A 57 0.88 -10.98 -8.99
N PRO A 58 -0.26 -11.62 -9.34
CA PRO A 58 -1.22 -11.00 -10.25
C PRO A 58 -1.86 -9.72 -9.70
N LEU A 59 -2.02 -9.60 -8.38
CA LEU A 59 -2.57 -8.41 -7.73
C LEU A 59 -1.59 -7.24 -7.82
N LEU A 60 -0.32 -7.49 -7.50
CA LEU A 60 0.76 -6.50 -7.61
C LEU A 60 0.94 -6.06 -9.06
N LEU A 61 0.93 -7.00 -10.00
CA LEU A 61 1.07 -6.70 -11.43
C LEU A 61 -0.05 -5.81 -11.93
N THR A 62 -1.29 -6.08 -11.53
CA THR A 62 -2.46 -5.27 -11.90
C THR A 62 -2.34 -3.86 -11.35
N PHE A 63 -1.99 -3.74 -10.06
CA PHE A 63 -1.82 -2.44 -9.41
C PHE A 63 -0.72 -1.61 -10.11
N ILE A 64 0.48 -2.18 -10.29
CA ILE A 64 1.63 -1.48 -10.90
C ILE A 64 1.31 -1.05 -12.33
N LYS A 65 0.74 -1.95 -13.16
CA LYS A 65 0.34 -1.60 -14.52
C LYS A 65 -0.66 -0.45 -14.55
N GLY A 66 -1.62 -0.44 -13.63
CA GLY A 66 -2.57 0.67 -13.47
C GLY A 66 -1.86 1.99 -13.18
N GLN A 67 -0.94 2.00 -12.21
CA GLN A 67 -0.19 3.21 -11.85
C GLN A 67 0.70 3.72 -12.99
N ILE A 68 1.38 2.82 -13.72
CA ILE A 68 2.20 3.21 -14.90
C ILE A 68 1.32 3.83 -15.99
N LYS A 69 0.16 3.22 -16.27
CA LYS A 69 -0.78 3.75 -17.28
C LYS A 69 -1.29 5.13 -16.88
N ASP A 70 -1.71 5.30 -15.63
CA ASP A 70 -2.19 6.58 -15.13
C ASP A 70 -1.10 7.65 -15.13
N LEU A 71 0.14 7.27 -14.84
CA LEU A 71 1.30 8.17 -14.92
C LEU A 71 1.51 8.68 -16.35
N SER A 72 1.48 7.78 -17.34
CA SER A 72 1.59 8.12 -18.75
C SER A 72 0.43 9.01 -19.23
N ASN A 73 -0.80 8.74 -18.78
CA ASN A 73 -1.97 9.56 -19.12
C ASN A 73 -1.90 10.99 -18.57
N ARG A 74 -1.13 11.23 -17.51
CA ARG A 74 -0.89 12.57 -16.95
C ARG A 74 0.20 13.35 -17.70
N GLY A 75 0.80 12.75 -18.73
CA GLY A 75 1.84 13.36 -19.57
C GLY A 75 3.25 13.26 -18.99
N ASN A 76 3.49 12.31 -18.07
CA ASN A 76 4.85 11.92 -17.65
C ASN A 76 5.40 10.78 -18.49
#